data_AF-A0A916MYQ6-F1
#
_entry.id   AF-A0A916MYQ6-F1
#
_cell.length_a   1.000
_cell.length_b   1.000
_cell.length_c   1.000
_cell.angle_alpha   90.00
_cell.angle_beta   90.00
_cell.angle_gamma   90.00
#
_symmetry.space_group_name_H-M   'P 1'
#
loop_
_entity.id
_entity.type
_entity.pdbx_description
1 polymer ?
#
loop_
_entity_poly.entity_id
_entity_poly.type
_entity_poly.pdbx_seq_one_letter_code
_entity_poly.pdbx_strand_id
1 'polypeptide(L)'
;MARTAKDVVEIARTAPEPMRQGLKVPAGLSAAERRLWRSIVASLPADFFKAADVGLLTVYVRTASVANAAGDVLNAEGLVVVTPTGRRRAHPAINQWNAAVFTLARVAHKLRLSHASHVRDGACMTVAANPGARRPFDER
;
A
#
# COMPACT_ATOMS: atom_id res chain seq x y z
N MET A 1 0.80 60.61 3.14
CA MET A 1 1.94 59.88 2.55
C MET A 1 2.03 58.52 3.23
N ALA A 2 1.60 57.48 2.49
CA ALA A 2 1.41 56.13 2.99
C ALA A 2 2.71 55.31 2.87
N ARG A 3 3.08 54.58 3.92
CA ARG A 3 3.99 53.44 3.83
C ARG A 3 3.15 52.17 3.88
N THR A 4 3.26 51.41 2.81
CA THR A 4 2.38 50.32 2.38
C THR A 4 2.69 49.03 3.14
N ALA A 5 1.63 48.36 3.61
CA ALA A 5 1.67 46.99 4.09
C ALA A 5 2.07 46.03 2.95
N LYS A 6 3.33 45.57 2.92
CA LYS A 6 3.75 44.57 1.93
C LYS A 6 4.91 43.69 2.37
N ASP A 7 4.97 43.34 3.66
CA ASP A 7 5.93 42.35 4.18
C ASP A 7 5.20 41.15 4.81
N VAL A 8 4.26 40.59 4.05
CA VAL A 8 3.74 39.23 4.23
C VAL A 8 3.90 38.57 2.87
N VAL A 9 4.31 37.28 2.84
CA VAL A 9 4.64 36.46 1.65
C VAL A 9 6.13 36.65 1.30
N GLU A 10 7.05 35.67 1.37
CA GLU A 10 6.95 34.24 1.07
C GLU A 10 8.26 33.59 1.56
N ILE A 11 8.23 32.79 2.64
CA ILE A 11 9.30 31.80 2.86
C ILE A 11 8.91 30.62 1.97
N ALA A 12 9.18 30.77 0.67
CA ALA A 12 9.10 29.69 -0.29
C ALA A 12 10.09 28.62 0.18
N ARG A 13 9.56 27.59 0.83
CA ARG A 13 10.26 26.32 1.03
C ARG A 13 10.72 25.89 -0.36
N THR A 14 12.04 25.85 -0.57
CA THR A 14 12.66 25.21 -1.73
C THR A 14 12.26 23.74 -1.73
N ALA A 15 11.10 23.45 -2.33
CA ALA A 15 10.73 22.10 -2.67
C ALA A 15 11.77 21.61 -3.68
N PRO A 16 12.39 20.43 -3.48
CA PRO A 16 13.27 19.87 -4.49
C PRO A 16 12.47 19.72 -5.78
N GLU A 17 13.08 20.14 -6.89
CA GLU A 17 12.50 20.14 -8.22
C GLU A 17 11.87 18.76 -8.51
N PRO A 18 10.59 18.70 -8.96
CA PRO A 18 9.94 17.43 -9.24
C PRO A 18 10.76 16.68 -10.28
N MET A 19 11.33 15.53 -9.92
CA MET A 19 12.07 14.70 -10.85
C MET A 19 11.09 14.23 -11.94
N ARG A 20 11.06 14.95 -13.07
CA ARG A 20 10.32 14.61 -14.29
C ARG A 20 10.78 13.29 -14.95
N GLN A 21 11.66 12.53 -14.28
CA GLN A 21 12.05 11.20 -14.71
C GLN A 21 11.13 10.17 -14.07
N GLY A 22 10.19 9.67 -14.87
CA GLY A 22 9.33 8.56 -14.47
C GLY A 22 10.16 7.42 -13.89
N LEU A 23 9.66 6.84 -12.80
CA LEU A 23 10.35 5.79 -12.06
C LEU A 23 10.75 4.64 -12.99
N LYS A 24 12.06 4.41 -13.14
CA LYS A 24 12.58 3.38 -14.05
C LYS A 24 12.08 2.00 -13.62
N VAL A 25 11.51 1.26 -14.57
CA VAL A 25 11.04 -0.10 -14.35
C VAL A 25 12.25 -1.01 -14.05
N PRO A 26 12.24 -1.77 -12.93
CA PRO A 26 13.28 -2.72 -12.60
C PRO A 26 13.41 -3.85 -13.63
N ALA A 27 14.62 -4.37 -13.79
CA ALA A 27 14.86 -5.54 -14.62
C ALA A 27 14.21 -6.81 -14.02
N GLY A 28 13.84 -7.77 -14.87
CA GLY A 28 13.33 -9.07 -14.42
C GLY A 28 11.85 -9.08 -13.97
N LEU A 29 11.08 -8.04 -14.29
CA LEU A 29 9.62 -8.09 -14.19
C LEU A 29 9.01 -8.69 -15.47
N SER A 30 8.00 -9.54 -15.31
CA SER A 30 7.21 -10.10 -16.41
C SER A 30 6.44 -9.02 -17.17
N ALA A 31 5.90 -9.34 -18.35
CA ALA A 31 5.12 -8.37 -19.13
C ALA A 31 3.89 -7.85 -18.37
N ALA A 32 3.20 -8.72 -17.63
CA ALA A 32 2.04 -8.36 -16.81
C ALA A 32 2.46 -7.47 -15.62
N GLU A 33 3.54 -7.83 -14.93
CA GLU A 33 4.10 -7.05 -13.83
C GLU A 33 4.52 -5.65 -14.27
N ARG A 34 5.17 -5.53 -15.44
CA ARG A 34 5.56 -4.23 -16.00
C ARG A 34 4.35 -3.37 -16.34
N ARG A 35 3.24 -3.96 -16.80
CA ARG A 35 1.99 -3.24 -17.04
C ARG A 35 1.40 -2.74 -15.73
N LEU A 36 1.34 -3.59 -14.70
CA LEU A 36 0.85 -3.20 -13.38
C LEU A 36 1.70 -2.08 -12.75
N TRP A 37 3.04 -2.20 -12.82
CA TRP A 37 3.96 -1.16 -12.38
C TRP A 37 3.65 0.19 -13.03
N ARG A 38 3.58 0.21 -14.37
CA ARG A 38 3.30 1.44 -15.12
C ARG A 38 1.94 2.01 -14.77
N SER A 39 0.93 1.17 -14.58
CA SER A 39 -0.41 1.60 -14.18
C SER A 39 -0.41 2.29 -12.82
N ILE A 40 0.30 1.74 -11.82
CA ILE A 40 0.38 2.32 -10.47
C ILE A 40 1.16 3.64 -10.48
N VAL A 41 2.29 3.69 -11.19
CA VAL A 41 3.10 4.91 -11.30
C VAL A 41 2.35 6.01 -12.06
N ALA A 42 1.56 5.64 -13.08
CA ALA A 42 0.76 6.60 -13.85
C ALA A 42 -0.51 7.08 -13.13
N SER A 43 -1.02 6.33 -12.15
CA SER A 43 -2.24 6.71 -11.42
C SER A 43 -1.98 7.66 -10.25
N LEU A 44 -0.73 8.03 -9.99
CA LEU A 44 -0.33 8.88 -8.87
C LEU A 44 0.48 10.10 -9.37
N PRO A 45 0.54 11.19 -8.59
CA PRO A 45 1.35 12.35 -8.94
C PRO A 45 2.82 11.97 -9.20
N ALA A 46 3.48 12.69 -10.12
CA ALA A 46 4.85 12.38 -10.55
C ALA A 46 5.86 12.28 -9.40
N ASP A 47 5.67 13.08 -8.35
CA ASP A 47 6.58 13.15 -7.19
C ASP A 47 6.21 12.21 -6.05
N PHE A 48 5.23 11.33 -6.27
CA PHE A 48 4.74 10.43 -5.23
C PHE A 48 5.80 9.40 -4.81
N PHE A 49 6.48 8.80 -5.79
CA PHE A 49 7.48 7.77 -5.53
C PHE A 49 8.90 8.34 -5.54
N LYS A 50 9.70 7.95 -4.56
CA LYS A 50 11.14 8.23 -4.51
C LYS A 50 11.92 7.04 -5.06
N ALA A 51 13.18 7.26 -5.42
CA ALA A 51 14.08 6.18 -5.83
C ALA A 51 14.20 5.05 -4.77
N ALA A 52 14.07 5.39 -3.49
CA ALA A 52 14.08 4.42 -2.39
C ALA A 52 12.86 3.47 -2.41
N ASP A 53 11.74 3.91 -2.98
CA ASP A 53 10.49 3.13 -3.01
C ASP A 53 10.49 2.06 -4.12
N VAL A 54 11.46 2.11 -5.05
CA VAL A 54 11.57 1.19 -6.19
C VAL A 54 11.58 -0.26 -5.74
N GLY A 55 12.40 -0.60 -4.75
CA GLY A 55 12.49 -1.98 -4.25
C GLY A 55 11.17 -2.46 -3.64
N LEU A 56 10.52 -1.58 -2.89
CA LEU A 56 9.26 -1.88 -2.22
C LEU A 56 8.10 -2.01 -3.22
N LEU A 57 8.03 -1.15 -4.23
CA LEU A 57 7.08 -1.25 -5.33
C LEU A 57 7.32 -2.50 -6.17
N THR A 58 8.57 -2.94 -6.31
CA THR A 58 8.91 -4.19 -7.02
C THR A 58 8.33 -5.39 -6.30
N VAL A 59 8.49 -5.44 -4.98
CA VAL A 59 7.90 -6.49 -4.15
C VAL A 59 6.38 -6.44 -4.26
N TYR A 60 5.78 -5.25 -4.18
CA TYR A 60 4.33 -5.08 -4.32
C TYR A 60 3.80 -5.71 -5.62
N VAL A 61 4.38 -5.35 -6.75
CA VAL A 61 3.95 -5.82 -8.08
C VAL A 61 4.11 -7.32 -8.22
N ARG A 62 5.22 -7.90 -7.75
CA ARG A 62 5.45 -9.35 -7.77
C ARG A 62 4.44 -10.09 -6.90
N THR A 63 4.22 -9.63 -5.67
CA THR A 63 3.24 -10.23 -4.76
C THR A 63 1.82 -10.13 -5.31
N ALA A 64 1.48 -9.03 -6.01
CA ALA A 64 0.20 -8.88 -6.69
C ALA A 64 0.03 -9.93 -7.79
N SER A 65 1.08 -10.19 -8.59
CA SER A 65 1.05 -11.25 -9.59
C SER A 65 0.83 -12.63 -8.97
N VAL A 66 1.46 -12.92 -7.81
CA VAL A 66 1.26 -14.19 -7.09
C VAL A 66 -0.16 -14.31 -6.55
N ALA A 67 -0.70 -13.24 -5.97
CA ALA A 67 -2.08 -13.22 -5.47
C ALA A 67 -3.08 -13.45 -6.60
N ASN A 68 -2.89 -12.82 -7.76
CA ASN A 68 -3.75 -13.02 -8.94
C ASN A 68 -3.69 -14.46 -9.42
N ALA A 69 -2.48 -15.02 -9.59
CA ALA A 69 -2.32 -16.41 -10.03
C ALA A 69 -2.97 -17.41 -9.06
N ALA A 70 -2.81 -17.21 -7.74
CA ALA A 70 -3.47 -18.05 -6.74
C ALA A 70 -5.00 -17.89 -6.78
N GLY A 71 -5.50 -16.67 -7.02
CA GLY A 71 -6.92 -16.39 -7.19
C GLY A 71 -7.51 -17.06 -8.44
N ASP A 72 -6.78 -17.04 -9.56
CA ASP A 72 -7.20 -17.69 -10.81
C ASP A 72 -7.34 -19.21 -10.64
N VAL A 73 -6.41 -19.84 -9.92
CA VAL A 73 -6.49 -21.26 -9.54
C VAL A 73 -7.73 -21.53 -8.68
N LEU A 74 -7.97 -20.71 -7.66
CA LEU A 74 -9.14 -20.86 -6.79
C LEU A 74 -10.47 -20.64 -7.53
N ASN A 75 -10.49 -19.74 -8.50
CA ASN A 75 -11.67 -19.50 -9.33
C ASN A 75 -11.94 -20.68 -10.29
N ALA A 76 -10.89 -21.32 -10.80
CA ALA A 76 -11.02 -22.45 -11.71
C ALA A 76 -11.38 -23.77 -10.98
N GLU A 77 -10.74 -24.03 -9.84
CA GLU A 77 -10.83 -25.32 -9.12
C GLU A 77 -11.80 -25.30 -7.94
N GLY A 78 -12.19 -24.11 -7.49
CA GLY A 78 -13.04 -23.91 -6.32
C GLY A 78 -12.27 -23.96 -4.99
N LEU A 79 -12.98 -23.67 -3.90
CA LEU A 79 -12.38 -23.50 -2.57
C LEU A 79 -12.12 -24.82 -1.83
N VAL A 80 -12.70 -25.92 -2.29
CA VAL A 80 -12.66 -27.22 -1.60
C VAL A 80 -12.25 -28.30 -2.59
N VAL A 81 -11.19 -29.01 -2.25
CA VAL A 81 -10.70 -30.18 -2.99
C VAL A 81 -11.09 -31.47 -2.27
N VAL A 82 -11.38 -32.50 -3.05
CA VAL A 82 -11.60 -33.86 -2.53
C VAL A 82 -10.28 -34.60 -2.61
N THR A 83 -9.77 -35.07 -1.48
CA THR A 83 -8.55 -35.87 -1.44
C THR A 83 -8.80 -37.24 -2.07
N PRO A 84 -7.75 -37.98 -2.49
CA PRO A 84 -7.90 -39.36 -2.98
C PRO A 84 -8.61 -40.29 -1.98
N THR A 85 -8.57 -39.96 -0.69
CA THR A 85 -9.27 -40.66 0.40
C THR A 85 -10.74 -40.25 0.58
N GLY A 86 -11.30 -39.44 -0.33
CA GLY A 86 -12.68 -38.97 -0.30
C GLY A 86 -12.98 -37.84 0.70
N ARG A 87 -11.96 -37.33 1.42
CA ARG A 87 -12.16 -36.25 2.42
C ARG A 87 -12.16 -34.89 1.73
N ARG A 88 -13.04 -34.00 2.16
CA ARG A 88 -13.09 -32.61 1.70
C ARG A 88 -12.10 -31.77 2.50
N ARG A 89 -11.21 -31.05 1.82
CA ARG A 89 -10.26 -30.11 2.44
C ARG A 89 -10.25 -28.78 1.70
N ALA A 90 -9.88 -27.72 2.40
CA ALA A 90 -9.64 -26.42 1.80
C ALA A 90 -8.53 -26.52 0.74
N HIS A 91 -8.72 -25.84 -0.40
CA HIS A 91 -7.74 -25.80 -1.47
C HIS A 91 -6.43 -25.16 -0.96
N PRO A 92 -5.24 -25.75 -1.18
CA PRO A 92 -3.97 -25.23 -0.65
C PRO A 92 -3.64 -23.82 -1.14
N ALA A 93 -4.08 -23.46 -2.36
CA ALA A 93 -3.94 -22.11 -2.89
C ALA A 93 -4.63 -21.02 -2.04
N ILE A 94 -5.59 -21.38 -1.16
CA ILE A 94 -6.19 -20.43 -0.21
C ILE A 94 -5.11 -19.87 0.73
N ASN A 95 -4.21 -20.72 1.23
CA ASN A 95 -3.15 -20.28 2.13
C ASN A 95 -2.14 -19.39 1.40
N GLN A 96 -1.82 -19.74 0.15
CA GLN A 96 -0.91 -18.95 -0.68
C GLN A 96 -1.50 -17.58 -1.02
N TRP A 97 -2.78 -17.55 -1.40
CA TRP A 97 -3.51 -16.32 -1.68
C TRP A 97 -3.58 -15.42 -0.44
N ASN A 98 -3.98 -15.97 0.71
CA ASN A 98 -4.02 -15.22 1.97
C ASN A 98 -2.65 -14.64 2.34
N ALA A 99 -1.58 -15.44 2.26
CA ALA A 99 -0.22 -14.97 2.55
C ALA A 99 0.22 -13.83 1.62
N ALA A 100 -0.09 -13.95 0.32
CA ALA A 100 0.19 -12.91 -0.67
C ALA A 100 -0.61 -11.62 -0.38
N VAL A 101 -1.91 -11.73 -0.08
CA VAL A 101 -2.77 -10.59 0.25
C VAL A 101 -2.31 -9.87 1.52
N PHE A 102 -1.92 -10.59 2.58
CA PHE A 102 -1.36 -9.96 3.77
C PHE A 102 -0.04 -9.24 3.50
N THR A 103 0.81 -9.82 2.66
CA THR A 103 2.07 -9.19 2.26
C THR A 103 1.80 -7.94 1.43
N LEU A 104 0.85 -7.99 0.50
CA LEU A 104 0.40 -6.83 -0.27
C LEU A 104 -0.11 -5.71 0.62
N ALA A 105 -0.94 -6.01 1.61
CA ALA A 105 -1.46 -5.01 2.54
C ALA A 105 -0.32 -4.30 3.30
N ARG A 106 0.66 -5.05 3.80
CA ARG A 106 1.82 -4.49 4.51
C ARG A 106 2.68 -3.61 3.61
N VAL A 107 2.94 -4.06 2.38
CA VAL A 107 3.75 -3.32 1.42
C VAL A 107 3.01 -2.08 0.92
N ALA A 108 1.71 -2.18 0.60
CA ALA A 108 0.87 -1.06 0.25
C ALA A 108 0.83 0.00 1.36
N HIS A 109 0.80 -0.43 2.63
CA HIS A 109 0.81 0.50 3.75
C HIS A 109 2.12 1.29 3.82
N LYS A 110 3.26 0.61 3.65
CA LYS A 110 4.59 1.23 3.62
C LYS A 110 4.76 2.19 2.44
N LEU A 111 4.20 1.86 1.27
CA LEU A 111 4.17 2.73 0.08
C LEU A 111 3.11 3.83 0.15
N ARG A 112 2.26 3.84 1.20
CA ARG A 112 1.12 4.75 1.35
C ARG A 112 0.13 4.71 0.17
N LEU A 113 -0.09 3.53 -0.40
CA LEU A 113 -1.07 3.33 -1.48
C LEU A 113 -2.50 3.17 -0.96
N SER A 114 -2.67 2.73 0.30
CA SER A 114 -4.00 2.55 0.88
C SER A 114 -4.53 3.87 1.46
N HIS A 115 -5.84 4.12 1.33
CA HIS A 115 -6.48 5.31 1.91
C HIS A 115 -6.26 5.41 3.44
N ALA A 116 -6.23 4.27 4.14
CA ALA A 116 -5.92 4.20 5.57
C ALA A 116 -4.48 4.66 5.91
N SER A 117 -3.54 4.58 4.95
CA SER A 117 -2.18 5.10 5.10
C SER A 117 -2.09 6.62 4.97
N HIS A 118 -3.14 7.28 4.50
CA HIS A 118 -3.19 8.75 4.36
C HIS A 118 -3.73 9.44 5.61
N VAL A 119 -4.07 8.68 6.67
CA VAL A 119 -4.41 9.24 7.98
C VAL A 119 -3.20 10.06 8.46
N ARG A 120 -3.32 11.38 8.39
CA ARG A 120 -2.37 12.33 8.97
C ARG A 120 -2.35 12.13 10.48
N ASP A 121 -1.16 12.24 11.07
CA ASP A 121 -0.95 12.38 12.51
C ASP A 121 -1.88 13.49 13.04
N GLY A 122 -3.03 13.10 13.60
CA GLY A 122 -4.13 14.02 13.95
C GLY A 122 -5.54 13.46 13.75
N ALA A 123 -5.74 12.43 12.90
CA ALA A 123 -7.05 11.77 12.79
C ALA A 123 -7.20 10.55 13.71
N CYS A 124 -6.15 10.16 14.43
CA CYS A 124 -6.30 9.32 15.60
C CYS A 124 -6.88 10.21 16.72
N MET A 125 -8.20 10.39 16.69
CA MET A 125 -8.94 10.65 17.91
C MET A 125 -8.66 9.44 18.79
N THR A 126 -7.66 9.59 19.65
CA THR A 126 -7.46 8.72 20.79
C THR A 126 -8.76 8.63 21.57
N VAL A 127 -8.85 7.63 22.43
CA VAL A 127 -9.90 7.39 23.43
C VAL A 127 -9.98 8.57 24.44
N ALA A 128 -10.13 9.79 23.96
CA ALA A 128 -10.31 11.04 24.69
C ALA A 128 -11.78 11.50 24.63
N ALA A 129 -12.63 10.80 23.87
CA ALA A 129 -14.07 11.06 23.81
C ALA A 129 -14.89 10.31 24.87
N ASN A 130 -14.26 9.50 25.75
CA ASN A 130 -14.96 8.88 26.87
C ASN A 130 -14.28 9.24 28.21
N PRO A 131 -14.75 10.29 28.91
CA PRO A 131 -14.22 10.67 30.22
C PRO A 131 -14.42 9.61 31.33
N GLY A 132 -15.09 8.49 31.04
CA GLY A 132 -15.28 7.36 31.96
C GLY A 132 -14.44 6.11 31.67
N ALA A 133 -13.60 6.10 30.64
CA ALA A 133 -12.81 4.91 30.31
C ALA A 133 -11.59 4.77 31.27
N ARG A 134 -11.73 3.96 32.31
CA ARG A 134 -10.60 3.57 33.17
C ARG A 134 -9.57 2.78 32.37
N ARG A 135 -8.29 3.06 32.61
CA ARG A 135 -7.20 2.30 31.99
C ARG A 135 -7.10 0.93 32.68
N PRO A 136 -6.79 -0.15 31.94
CA PRO A 136 -6.76 -1.51 32.50
C PRO A 136 -5.76 -1.77 33.65
N PHE A 137 -4.92 -0.79 33.99
CA PHE A 137 -3.89 -0.89 35.03
C PHE A 137 -4.13 0.03 36.23
N ASP A 138 -5.28 0.71 36.30
CA ASP A 138 -5.65 1.64 37.38
C ASP A 138 -6.44 0.97 38.54
N GLU A 139 -6.32 -0.35 38.70
CA GLU A 139 -6.88 -1.07 39.85
C GLU A 139 -5.75 -1.46 40.83
N ARG A 140 -5.35 -0.52 41.69
CA ARG A 140 -4.66 -0.78 42.97
C ARG A 140 -5.05 0.24 44.02
#